data_AF-A0A660R904-F1
#
_entry.id   AF-A0A660R904-F1
#
_cell.length_a   1.000
_cell.length_b   1.000
_cell.length_c   1.000
_cell.angle_alpha   90.00
_cell.angle_beta   90.00
_cell.angle_gamma   90.00
#
_symmetry.space_group_name_H-M   'P 1'
#
loop_
_entity.id
_entity.type
_entity.pdbx_description
1 polymer ?
#
loop_
_entity_poly.entity_id
_entity_poly.type
_entity_poly.pdbx_seq_one_letter_code
_entity_poly.pdbx_strand_id
1 'polypeptide(L)'
;MKYYTRSPEEWKKRDEEKERQRRAKFNARRRSLLFLLANLALAFSMIVVVRIYISRRPPTPGVVDGFQVVIKAEDEIISSKPLDVRVWIYNRDPREKKATISEFHFEVMRGEDKVYTFDYPHKVPFTLKKFEGKLVFDLGREVELKNLKPGDYNVTVSMNVNEKNVKISKKIEVVEKLDIAFSNLSMFYFLDE
;
A
#
# COMPACT_ATOMS: atom_id res chain seq x y z
N MET A 1 49.22 -38.56 61.49
CA MET A 1 48.69 -38.15 60.17
C MET A 1 49.76 -38.37 59.12
N LYS A 2 49.56 -39.29 58.16
CA LYS A 2 50.51 -39.49 57.05
C LYS A 2 50.18 -38.49 55.94
N TYR A 3 51.06 -37.53 55.71
CA TYR A 3 51.00 -36.67 54.53
C TYR A 3 51.55 -37.43 53.33
N TYR A 4 50.68 -37.85 52.42
CA TYR A 4 51.09 -38.34 51.10
C TYR A 4 51.37 -37.13 50.21
N THR A 5 52.59 -36.59 50.31
CA THR A 5 53.10 -35.67 49.29
C THR A 5 53.34 -36.48 48.02
N ARG A 6 52.61 -36.13 46.96
CA ARG A 6 52.74 -36.75 45.63
C ARG A 6 54.15 -36.58 45.09
N SER A 7 54.59 -37.51 44.25
CA SER A 7 55.92 -37.44 43.63
C SER A 7 56.01 -36.24 42.66
N PRO A 8 57.22 -35.67 42.43
CA PRO A 8 57.41 -34.57 41.49
C PRO A 8 56.88 -34.87 40.07
N GLU A 9 56.97 -36.12 39.63
CA GLU A 9 56.46 -36.57 38.34
C GLU A 9 54.92 -36.59 38.28
N GLU A 10 54.25 -36.96 39.37
CA GLU A 10 52.79 -36.91 39.47
C GLU A 10 52.26 -35.47 39.45
N TRP A 11 52.99 -34.53 40.06
CA TRP A 11 52.67 -33.10 39.95
C TRP A 11 52.81 -32.58 38.52
N LYS A 12 53.91 -32.95 37.84
CA LYS A 12 54.15 -32.57 36.44
C LYS A 12 53.04 -33.09 35.51
N LYS A 13 52.66 -34.37 35.63
CA LYS A 13 51.55 -34.95 34.84
C LYS A 13 50.22 -34.25 35.11
N ARG A 14 49.93 -33.93 36.38
CA ARG A 14 48.69 -33.24 36.76
C ARG A 14 48.62 -31.82 36.22
N ASP A 15 49.73 -31.10 36.24
CA ASP A 15 49.79 -29.74 35.71
C ASP A 15 49.68 -29.73 34.18
N GLU A 16 50.30 -30.69 33.49
CA GLU A 16 50.10 -30.89 32.05
C GLU A 16 48.64 -31.25 31.71
N GLU A 17 47.98 -32.11 32.48
CA GLU A 17 46.55 -32.43 32.30
C GLU A 17 45.66 -31.21 32.55
N LYS A 18 45.93 -30.45 33.62
CA LYS A 18 45.21 -29.20 33.90
C LYS A 18 45.39 -28.18 32.77
N GLU A 19 46.59 -28.06 32.23
CA GLU A 19 46.84 -27.19 31.07
C GLU A 19 46.10 -27.66 29.83
N ARG A 20 46.13 -28.96 29.51
CA ARG A 20 45.35 -29.52 28.39
C ARG A 20 43.86 -29.27 28.55
N GLN A 21 43.32 -29.47 29.76
CA GLN A 21 41.91 -29.18 30.06
C GLN A 21 41.59 -27.68 29.93
N ARG A 22 42.47 -26.79 30.40
CA ARG A 22 42.30 -25.33 30.24
C ARG A 22 42.33 -24.92 28.77
N ARG A 23 43.27 -25.44 27.98
CA ARG A 23 43.37 -25.18 26.53
C ARG A 23 42.15 -25.73 25.79
N ALA A 24 41.68 -26.93 26.13
CA ALA A 24 40.48 -27.52 25.55
C ALA A 24 39.22 -26.69 25.86
N LYS A 25 39.04 -26.27 27.12
CA LYS A 25 37.94 -25.37 27.53
C LYS A 25 38.02 -24.01 26.83
N PHE A 26 39.21 -23.43 26.71
CA PHE A 26 39.42 -22.17 26.00
C PHE A 26 39.07 -22.28 24.51
N ASN A 27 39.54 -23.35 23.83
CA ASN A 27 39.24 -23.60 22.42
C ASN A 27 37.75 -23.87 22.19
N ALA A 28 37.10 -24.63 23.07
CA ALA A 28 35.66 -24.85 23.03
C ALA A 28 34.87 -23.54 23.20
N ARG A 29 35.27 -22.70 24.17
CA ARG A 29 34.67 -21.37 24.39
C ARG A 29 34.86 -20.44 23.19
N ARG A 30 36.06 -20.43 22.58
CA ARG A 30 36.33 -19.64 21.38
C ARG A 30 35.47 -20.10 20.20
N ARG A 31 35.33 -21.41 19.96
CA ARG A 31 34.45 -21.96 18.92
C ARG A 31 32.99 -21.59 19.18
N SER A 32 32.52 -21.74 20.43
CA SER A 32 31.17 -21.34 20.82
C SER A 32 30.90 -19.84 20.57
N LEU A 33 31.87 -18.98 20.89
CA LEU A 33 31.77 -17.54 20.61
C LEU A 33 31.71 -17.26 19.10
N LEU A 34 32.53 -17.96 18.29
CA LEU A 34 32.50 -17.83 16.84
C LEU A 34 31.15 -18.27 16.24
N PHE A 35 30.58 -19.38 16.72
CA PHE A 35 29.24 -19.82 16.30
C PHE A 35 28.16 -18.81 16.70
N LEU A 36 28.25 -18.22 17.90
CA LEU A 36 27.32 -17.18 18.34
C LEU A 36 27.41 -15.94 17.44
N LEU A 37 28.63 -15.47 17.16
CA LEU A 37 28.86 -14.33 16.26
C LEU A 37 28.38 -14.60 14.84
N ALA A 38 28.59 -15.82 14.32
CA ALA A 38 28.09 -16.22 13.01
C ALA A 38 26.56 -16.20 12.95
N ASN A 39 25.88 -16.74 13.96
CA ASN A 39 24.41 -16.69 14.06
C ASN A 39 23.89 -15.25 14.20
N LEU A 40 24.57 -14.41 14.97
CA LEU A 40 24.20 -13.00 15.10
C LEU A 40 24.37 -12.24 13.77
N ALA A 41 25.47 -12.48 13.05
CA ALA A 41 25.70 -11.92 11.73
C ALA A 41 24.64 -12.37 10.72
N LEU A 42 24.25 -13.65 10.76
CA LEU A 42 23.18 -14.18 9.91
C LEU A 42 21.84 -13.50 10.22
N ALA A 43 21.47 -13.38 11.50
CA ALA A 43 20.24 -12.68 11.92
C ALA A 43 20.24 -11.21 11.49
N PHE A 44 21.36 -10.50 11.67
CA PHE A 44 21.50 -9.12 11.22
C PHE A 44 21.38 -9.01 9.69
N SER A 45 22.01 -9.93 8.95
CA SER A 45 21.90 -9.97 7.49
C SER A 45 20.46 -10.13 7.02
N MET A 46 19.67 -10.96 7.72
CA MET A 46 18.25 -11.17 7.41
C MET A 46 17.44 -9.89 7.60
N ILE A 47 17.70 -9.14 8.68
CA ILE A 47 17.05 -7.84 8.94
C ILE A 47 17.39 -6.83 7.83
N VAL A 48 18.65 -6.78 7.41
CA VAL A 48 19.10 -5.89 6.32
C VAL A 48 18.42 -6.25 5.00
N VAL A 49 18.37 -7.54 4.65
CA VAL A 49 17.68 -8.01 3.43
C VAL A 49 16.20 -7.64 3.45
N VAL A 50 15.50 -7.86 4.58
CA VAL A 50 14.10 -7.48 4.73
C VAL A 50 13.90 -5.96 4.58
N ARG A 51 14.78 -5.15 5.19
CA ARG A 51 14.75 -3.68 5.04
C ARG A 51 14.91 -3.26 3.58
N ILE A 52 15.89 -3.83 2.87
CA ILE A 52 16.11 -3.54 1.45
C ILE A 52 14.89 -3.94 0.62
N TYR A 53 14.31 -5.11 0.88
CA TYR A 53 13.13 -5.59 0.19
C TYR A 53 11.90 -4.67 0.39
N ILE A 54 11.67 -4.19 1.62
CA ILE A 54 10.56 -3.26 1.91
C ILE A 54 10.79 -1.90 1.24
N SER A 55 12.01 -1.37 1.29
CA SER A 55 12.35 -0.06 0.68
C SER A 55 12.26 -0.06 -0.85
N ARG A 56 12.38 -1.22 -1.50
CA ARG A 56 12.25 -1.36 -2.97
C ARG A 56 10.82 -1.52 -3.45
N ARG A 57 9.82 -1.60 -2.57
CA ARG A 57 8.43 -1.66 -3.00
C ARG A 57 8.07 -0.36 -3.73
N PRO A 58 7.41 -0.43 -4.89
CA PRO A 58 6.94 0.77 -5.56
C PRO A 58 6.03 1.54 -4.60
N PRO A 59 6.12 2.89 -4.57
CA PRO A 59 5.22 3.69 -3.76
C PRO A 59 3.77 3.32 -4.11
N THR A 60 2.94 3.15 -3.08
CA THR A 60 1.52 2.87 -3.31
C THR A 60 0.91 4.02 -4.10
N PRO A 61 0.27 3.77 -5.26
CA PRO A 61 -0.34 4.82 -6.05
C PRO A 61 -1.28 5.68 -5.19
N GLY A 62 -1.18 7.00 -5.34
CA GLY A 62 -2.01 7.93 -4.57
C GLY A 62 -1.57 8.18 -3.13
N VAL A 63 -0.50 7.54 -2.64
CA VAL A 63 -0.04 7.73 -1.26
C VAL A 63 1.12 8.71 -1.22
N VAL A 64 0.92 9.83 -0.52
CA VAL A 64 1.91 10.89 -0.38
C VAL A 64 1.82 11.50 1.02
N ASP A 65 2.97 11.66 1.67
CA ASP A 65 3.08 12.31 2.98
C ASP A 65 2.15 11.74 4.08
N GLY A 66 1.89 10.43 4.05
CA GLY A 66 0.96 9.77 4.98
C GLY A 66 -0.52 9.97 4.65
N PHE A 67 -0.84 10.65 3.55
CA PHE A 67 -2.18 10.72 2.99
C PHE A 67 -2.36 9.72 1.84
N GLN A 68 -3.61 9.36 1.57
CA GLN A 68 -4.00 8.56 0.42
C GLN A 68 -5.11 9.25 -0.35
N VAL A 69 -4.86 9.55 -1.61
CA VAL A 69 -5.88 10.02 -2.54
C VAL A 69 -6.51 8.82 -3.25
N VAL A 70 -7.84 8.81 -3.34
CA VAL A 70 -8.61 7.71 -3.93
C VAL A 70 -9.68 8.27 -4.85
N ILE A 71 -9.77 7.74 -6.07
CA ILE A 71 -10.91 7.93 -6.96
C ILE A 71 -11.95 6.86 -6.65
N LYS A 72 -13.13 7.27 -6.20
CA LYS A 72 -14.30 6.41 -6.00
C LYS A 72 -15.24 6.58 -7.18
N ALA A 73 -15.45 5.51 -7.91
CA ALA A 73 -16.39 5.39 -9.02
C ALA A 73 -16.73 3.91 -9.19
N GLU A 74 -17.84 3.60 -9.86
CA GLU A 74 -18.11 2.24 -10.34
C GLU A 74 -17.08 1.87 -11.44
N ASP A 75 -16.78 0.58 -11.59
CA ASP A 75 -15.85 0.10 -12.62
C ASP A 75 -16.54 -0.01 -13.99
N GLU A 76 -17.84 -0.26 -14.00
CA GLU A 76 -18.70 -0.34 -15.18
C GLU A 76 -19.94 0.55 -14.95
N ILE A 77 -20.30 1.39 -15.92
CA ILE A 77 -21.50 2.21 -15.89
C ILE A 77 -22.34 2.05 -17.15
N ILE A 78 -23.67 2.19 -17.02
CA ILE A 78 -24.59 2.17 -18.16
C ILE A 78 -24.62 3.57 -18.78
N SER A 79 -24.53 3.65 -20.12
CA SER A 79 -24.51 4.92 -20.88
C SER A 79 -25.57 5.94 -20.47
N SER A 80 -26.79 5.50 -20.15
CA SER A 80 -27.92 6.36 -19.75
C SER A 80 -27.79 6.93 -18.33
N LYS A 81 -26.96 6.33 -17.47
CA LYS A 81 -26.73 6.78 -16.10
C LYS A 81 -25.66 7.89 -16.06
N PRO A 82 -25.78 8.83 -15.11
CA PRO A 82 -24.74 9.83 -14.90
C PRO A 82 -23.46 9.17 -14.37
N LEU A 83 -22.31 9.65 -14.84
CA LEU A 83 -21.01 9.27 -14.30
C LEU A 83 -20.84 9.86 -12.88
N ASP A 84 -20.90 9.01 -11.85
CA ASP A 84 -20.64 9.39 -10.45
C ASP A 84 -19.17 9.10 -10.09
N VAL A 85 -18.37 10.15 -10.02
CA VAL A 85 -16.95 10.09 -9.67
C VAL A 85 -16.66 11.03 -8.52
N ARG A 86 -16.05 10.51 -7.46
CA ARG A 86 -15.70 11.28 -6.27
C ARG A 86 -14.24 11.07 -5.90
N VAL A 87 -13.56 12.16 -5.56
CA VAL A 87 -12.17 12.12 -5.12
C VAL A 87 -12.12 12.34 -3.62
N TRP A 88 -11.48 11.40 -2.93
CA TRP A 88 -11.31 11.43 -1.49
C TRP A 88 -9.83 11.49 -1.13
N ILE A 89 -9.53 12.16 -0.02
CA ILE A 89 -8.23 12.09 0.63
C ILE A 89 -8.40 11.52 2.03
N TYR A 90 -7.53 10.57 2.40
CA TYR A 90 -7.55 9.87 3.68
C TYR A 90 -6.25 10.09 4.44
N ASN A 91 -6.33 10.31 5.74
CA ASN A 91 -5.18 10.25 6.63
C ASN A 91 -4.86 8.78 6.94
N ARG A 92 -3.68 8.29 6.58
CA ARG A 92 -3.23 6.93 6.91
C ARG A 92 -2.50 6.86 8.25
N ASP A 93 -2.23 7.99 8.88
CA ASP A 93 -1.47 8.03 10.12
C ASP A 93 -2.38 7.88 11.34
N PRO A 94 -1.86 7.27 12.43
CA PRO A 94 -2.60 7.09 13.68
C PRO A 94 -2.76 8.41 14.47
N ARG A 95 -2.40 9.56 13.90
CA ARG A 95 -2.39 10.88 14.53
C ARG A 95 -3.09 11.88 13.62
N GLU A 96 -3.59 12.96 14.20
CA GLU A 96 -4.08 14.10 13.44
C GLU A 96 -2.96 14.68 12.56
N LYS A 97 -3.32 15.07 11.33
CA LYS A 97 -2.41 15.74 10.40
C LYS A 97 -3.07 16.93 9.71
N LYS A 98 -2.27 17.98 9.52
CA LYS A 98 -2.60 19.10 8.66
C LYS A 98 -2.19 18.76 7.21
N ALA A 99 -3.03 19.15 6.28
CA ALA A 99 -2.82 18.98 4.86
C ALA A 99 -3.15 20.28 4.13
N THR A 100 -2.42 20.55 3.06
CA THR A 100 -2.77 21.59 2.09
C THR A 100 -2.81 20.94 0.72
N ILE A 101 -3.96 21.04 0.04
CA ILE A 101 -4.10 20.68 -1.37
C ILE A 101 -3.89 21.93 -2.21
N SER A 102 -3.21 21.81 -3.36
CA SER A 102 -3.11 22.87 -4.37
C SER A 102 -2.97 22.30 -5.77
N GLU A 103 -3.16 23.12 -6.79
CA GLU A 103 -3.05 22.70 -8.20
C GLU A 103 -3.89 21.45 -8.51
N PHE A 104 -5.13 21.42 -8.01
CA PHE A 104 -6.02 20.30 -8.26
C PHE A 104 -6.48 20.31 -9.71
N HIS A 105 -6.31 19.19 -10.38
CA HIS A 105 -6.73 18.95 -11.75
C HIS A 105 -7.44 17.60 -11.83
N PHE A 106 -8.63 17.62 -12.42
CA PHE A 106 -9.47 16.46 -12.66
C PHE A 106 -9.79 16.39 -14.15
N GLU A 107 -9.60 15.22 -14.74
CA GLU A 107 -9.81 15.01 -16.17
C GLU A 107 -10.51 13.68 -16.43
N VAL A 108 -11.43 13.69 -17.38
CA VAL A 108 -12.07 12.50 -17.95
C VAL A 108 -11.74 12.44 -19.44
N MET A 109 -11.08 11.37 -19.88
CA MET A 109 -10.78 11.13 -21.28
C MET A 109 -11.39 9.83 -21.78
N ARG A 110 -11.71 9.75 -23.07
CA ARG A 110 -12.04 8.52 -23.79
C ARG A 110 -11.06 8.36 -24.94
N GLY A 111 -10.04 7.52 -24.77
CA GLY A 111 -8.90 7.50 -25.69
C GLY A 111 -8.19 8.87 -25.69
N GLU A 112 -8.17 9.54 -26.85
CA GLU A 112 -7.61 10.89 -27.01
C GLU A 112 -8.67 12.00 -26.84
N ASP A 113 -9.96 11.64 -26.79
CA ASP A 113 -11.04 12.61 -26.66
C ASP A 113 -11.15 13.10 -25.22
N LYS A 114 -10.95 14.41 -25.01
CA LYS A 114 -11.21 15.07 -23.74
C LYS A 114 -12.71 15.25 -23.54
N VAL A 115 -13.26 14.57 -22.54
CA VAL A 115 -14.69 14.60 -22.22
C VAL A 115 -14.99 15.71 -21.24
N TYR A 116 -14.16 15.86 -20.20
CA TYR A 116 -14.32 16.89 -19.18
C TYR A 116 -12.99 17.20 -18.49
N THR A 117 -12.83 18.44 -18.05
CA THR A 117 -11.70 18.89 -17.26
C THR A 117 -12.18 19.88 -16.21
N PHE A 118 -11.55 19.82 -15.04
CA PHE A 118 -11.76 20.77 -13.96
C PHE A 118 -10.42 21.12 -13.34
N ASP A 119 -10.17 22.41 -13.17
CA ASP A 119 -8.93 22.96 -12.67
C ASP A 119 -9.21 23.89 -11.48
N TYR A 120 -8.51 23.65 -10.38
CA TYR A 120 -8.58 24.48 -9.19
C TYR A 120 -7.18 24.77 -8.64
N PRO A 121 -6.60 25.94 -9.00
CA PRO A 121 -5.20 26.24 -8.69
C PRO A 121 -4.98 26.65 -7.23
N HIS A 122 -6.02 27.05 -6.50
CA HIS A 122 -5.87 27.64 -5.17
C HIS A 122 -5.49 26.62 -4.10
N LYS A 123 -4.78 27.11 -3.07
CA LYS A 123 -4.40 26.31 -1.91
C LYS A 123 -5.58 26.17 -0.94
N VAL A 124 -5.90 24.94 -0.55
CA VAL A 124 -6.96 24.62 0.41
C VAL A 124 -6.35 23.89 1.61
N PRO A 125 -6.15 24.60 2.74
CA PRO A 125 -5.70 23.97 3.98
C PRO A 125 -6.84 23.26 4.69
N PHE A 126 -6.56 22.12 5.33
CA PHE A 126 -7.48 21.41 6.21
C PHE A 126 -6.73 20.49 7.17
N THR A 127 -7.45 19.96 8.14
CA THR A 127 -6.93 19.01 9.13
C THR A 127 -7.77 17.74 9.05
N LEU A 128 -7.11 16.59 9.12
CA LEU A 128 -7.75 15.28 9.22
C LEU A 128 -7.36 14.62 10.53
N LYS A 129 -8.36 14.14 11.28
CA LYS A 129 -8.17 13.29 12.44
C LYS A 129 -7.57 11.94 12.04
N LYS A 130 -7.23 11.14 13.04
CA LYS A 130 -6.74 9.77 12.88
C LYS A 130 -7.67 8.96 11.97
N PHE A 131 -7.13 8.43 10.87
CA PHE A 131 -7.86 7.59 9.90
C PHE A 131 -9.11 8.24 9.28
N GLU A 132 -9.21 9.57 9.32
CA GLU A 132 -10.34 10.31 8.74
C GLU A 132 -10.15 10.50 7.24
N GLY A 133 -11.27 10.53 6.51
CA GLY A 133 -11.33 10.88 5.10
C GLY A 133 -12.12 12.15 4.86
N LYS A 134 -11.72 12.93 3.86
CA LYS A 134 -12.43 14.11 3.39
C LYS A 134 -12.68 14.04 1.89
N LEU A 135 -13.90 14.41 1.50
CA LEU A 135 -14.28 14.58 0.11
C LEU A 135 -13.59 15.84 -0.43
N VAL A 136 -12.81 15.68 -1.51
CA VAL A 136 -12.07 16.75 -2.17
C VAL A 136 -12.84 17.25 -3.39
N PHE A 137 -13.42 16.33 -4.15
CA PHE A 137 -14.12 16.64 -5.39
C PHE A 137 -15.28 15.66 -5.61
N ASP A 138 -16.37 16.16 -6.18
CA ASP A 138 -17.58 15.41 -6.47
C ASP A 138 -18.09 15.85 -7.85
N LEU A 139 -17.91 15.01 -8.86
CA LEU A 139 -18.25 15.33 -10.24
C LEU A 139 -19.72 15.70 -10.39
N GLY A 140 -20.61 14.99 -9.69
CA GLY A 140 -22.05 15.22 -9.77
C GLY A 140 -22.50 16.58 -9.24
N ARG A 141 -21.65 17.30 -8.50
CA ARG A 141 -21.91 18.69 -8.07
C ARG A 141 -21.48 19.72 -9.11
N GLU A 142 -20.53 19.39 -9.96
CA GLU A 142 -19.99 20.29 -10.98
C GLU A 142 -20.74 20.14 -12.30
N VAL A 143 -20.93 18.90 -12.77
CA VAL A 143 -21.56 18.60 -14.04
C VAL A 143 -22.21 17.22 -14.03
N GLU A 144 -23.37 17.12 -14.67
CA GLU A 144 -24.03 15.85 -14.88
C GLU A 144 -23.66 15.26 -16.25
N LEU A 145 -22.65 14.37 -16.27
CA LEU A 145 -22.22 13.68 -17.49
C LEU A 145 -23.06 12.41 -17.72
N LYS A 146 -24.04 12.50 -18.63
CA LYS A 146 -24.95 11.41 -19.05
C LYS A 146 -24.83 11.11 -20.54
N ASN A 147 -25.42 9.99 -20.97
CA ASN A 147 -25.47 9.56 -22.37
C ASN A 147 -24.07 9.46 -22.98
N LEU A 148 -23.13 8.94 -22.18
CA LEU A 148 -21.74 8.75 -22.59
C LEU A 148 -21.66 7.66 -23.66
N LYS A 149 -20.86 7.88 -24.70
CA LYS A 149 -20.65 6.88 -25.75
C LYS A 149 -20.01 5.63 -25.15
N PRO A 150 -20.42 4.41 -25.53
CA PRO A 150 -19.83 3.19 -24.99
C PRO A 150 -18.31 3.10 -25.21
N GLY A 151 -17.58 2.51 -24.26
CA GLY A 151 -16.14 2.29 -24.34
C GLY A 151 -15.40 2.65 -23.05
N ASP A 152 -14.07 2.61 -23.11
CA ASP A 152 -13.21 2.84 -21.95
C ASP A 152 -12.95 4.33 -21.72
N TYR A 153 -13.21 4.76 -20.49
CA TYR A 153 -12.91 6.09 -19.99
C TYR A 153 -11.79 6.01 -18.97
N ASN A 154 -10.89 6.99 -19.00
CA ASN A 154 -9.84 7.15 -18.01
C ASN A 154 -10.07 8.43 -17.23
N VAL A 155 -10.35 8.28 -15.94
CA VAL A 155 -10.44 9.38 -14.99
C VAL A 155 -9.05 9.58 -14.41
N THR A 156 -8.50 10.78 -14.56
CA THR A 156 -7.20 11.16 -14.01
C THR A 156 -7.36 12.30 -13.02
N VAL A 157 -6.66 12.20 -11.90
CA VAL A 157 -6.59 13.24 -10.88
C VAL A 157 -5.14 13.52 -10.59
N SER A 158 -4.76 14.80 -10.63
CA SER A 158 -3.47 15.28 -10.15
C SER A 158 -3.63 16.47 -9.22
N MET A 159 -2.84 16.50 -8.16
CA MET A 159 -2.78 17.64 -7.23
C MET A 159 -1.46 17.62 -6.47
N ASN A 160 -1.16 18.71 -5.77
CA ASN A 160 -0.10 18.72 -4.76
C ASN A 160 -0.72 18.58 -3.38
N VAL A 161 -0.22 17.63 -2.59
CA VAL A 161 -0.56 17.46 -1.16
C VAL A 161 0.69 17.80 -0.36
N ASN A 162 0.64 18.85 0.45
CA ASN A 162 1.80 19.37 1.18
C ASN A 162 3.02 19.57 0.25
N GLU A 163 2.80 20.23 -0.90
CA GLU A 163 3.81 20.55 -1.91
C GLU A 163 4.41 19.33 -2.65
N LYS A 164 3.93 18.12 -2.36
CA LYS A 164 4.31 16.90 -3.08
C LYS A 164 3.24 16.52 -4.09
N ASN A 165 3.63 16.34 -5.34
CA ASN A 165 2.72 15.97 -6.41
C ASN A 165 2.19 14.53 -6.23
N VAL A 166 0.91 14.34 -6.48
CA VAL A 166 0.25 13.05 -6.59
C VAL A 166 -0.57 13.01 -7.86
N LYS A 167 -0.43 11.94 -8.63
CA LYS A 167 -1.22 11.65 -9.82
C LYS A 167 -1.76 10.22 -9.72
N ILE A 168 -3.06 10.07 -9.86
CA ILE A 168 -3.74 8.77 -9.88
C ILE A 168 -4.72 8.72 -11.04
N SER A 169 -4.97 7.52 -11.55
CA SER A 169 -5.96 7.29 -12.58
C SER A 169 -6.80 6.05 -12.28
N LYS A 170 -8.03 6.07 -12.78
CA LYS A 170 -8.97 4.95 -12.72
C LYS A 170 -9.66 4.79 -14.07
N LYS A 171 -9.66 3.56 -14.59
CA LYS A 171 -10.43 3.20 -15.78
C LYS A 171 -11.87 2.90 -15.39
N ILE A 172 -12.80 3.29 -16.25
CA ILE A 172 -14.24 3.06 -16.11
C ILE A 172 -14.74 2.61 -17.48
N GLU A 173 -15.46 1.50 -17.54
CA GLU A 173 -16.08 1.00 -18.77
C GLU A 173 -17.51 1.52 -18.88
N VAL A 174 -17.85 2.14 -20.01
CA VAL A 174 -19.22 2.56 -20.31
C VAL A 174 -19.84 1.55 -21.26
N VAL A 175 -20.92 0.91 -20.83
CA VAL A 175 -21.64 -0.10 -21.63
C VAL A 175 -23.02 0.40 -22.04
N GLU A 176 -23.46 -0.04 -23.21
CA GLU A 176 -24.85 0.11 -23.64
C GLU A 176 -25.61 -1.15 -23.23
N LYS A 177 -26.49 -1.04 -22.23
CA LYS A 177 -27.41 -2.11 -21.86
C LYS A 177 -28.80 -1.73 -22.34
N LEU A 178 -29.32 -2.55 -23.26
CA LEU A 178 -30.70 -2.49 -23.72
C LEU A 178 -31.53 -3.34 -22.75
N ASP A 179 -32.15 -2.69 -21.76
CA ASP A 179 -33.11 -3.35 -20.87
C ASP A 179 -34.42 -3.55 -21.64
N ILE A 180 -34.50 -4.65 -22.41
CA ILE A 180 -35.74 -5.07 -23.04
C ILE A 180 -36.60 -5.74 -21.96
N ALA A 181 -37.42 -4.95 -21.27
CA ALA A 181 -38.48 -5.47 -20.44
C ALA A 181 -39.65 -5.90 -21.34
N PHE A 182 -39.79 -7.21 -21.58
CA PHE A 182 -41.00 -7.76 -22.17
C PHE A 182 -42.13 -7.70 -21.13
N SER A 183 -42.91 -6.62 -21.12
CA SER A 183 -44.20 -6.60 -20.47
C SER A 183 -45.26 -7.07 -21.48
N ASN A 184 -46.11 -8.00 -21.04
CA ASN A 184 -47.21 -8.62 -21.81
C ASN A 184 -46.80 -9.68 -22.86
N LEU A 185 -46.11 -10.73 -22.40
CA LEU A 185 -46.33 -12.07 -22.98
C LEU A 185 -47.67 -12.62 -22.49
N SER A 186 -48.79 -11.92 -22.77
CA SER A 186 -50.11 -12.54 -22.67
C SER A 186 -50.11 -13.69 -23.67
N MET A 187 -50.12 -14.92 -23.16
CA MET A 187 -50.14 -16.16 -23.93
C MET A 187 -51.22 -16.06 -25.02
N PHE A 188 -50.78 -15.98 -26.28
CA PHE A 188 -51.64 -15.82 -27.45
C PHE A 188 -52.53 -17.04 -27.71
N TYR A 189 -52.34 -18.13 -26.97
CA TYR A 189 -52.93 -19.44 -27.21
C TYR A 189 -53.64 -19.97 -25.97
N PHE A 190 -54.80 -19.44 -25.61
CA PHE A 190 -55.88 -20.20 -24.95
C PHE A 190 -57.20 -19.45 -25.15
N LEU A 191 -57.86 -19.74 -26.26
CA LEU A 191 -59.32 -19.69 -26.33
C LEU A 191 -59.76 -21.14 -26.17
N ASP A 192 -60.02 -21.55 -24.93
CA ASP A 192 -60.74 -22.79 -24.68
C ASP A 192 -62.20 -22.57 -25.09
N GLU A 193 -62.64 -23.35 -26.09
CA GLU A 193 -64.06 -23.54 -26.45
C GLU A 193 -64.84 -24.25 -25.33
#